data_AF-A0A7Y4TCF1-F1
#
_entry.id   AF-A0A7Y4TCF1-F1
#
_cell.length_a   1.000
_cell.length_b   1.000
_cell.length_c   1.000
_cell.angle_alpha   90.00
_cell.angle_beta   90.00
_cell.angle_gamma   90.00
#
_symmetry.space_group_name_H-M   'P 1'
#
loop_
_entity.id
_entity.type
_entity.pdbx_description
1 polymer ?
#
loop_
_entity_poly.entity_id
_entity_poly.type
_entity_poly.pdbx_seq_one_letter_code
_entity_poly.pdbx_strand_id
1 'polypeptide(L)'
;MAIPRRINGISSDTMKLLRAGEGQRADFKRTPDAISADDLVAFANSDVGGSILAGVDERAGLGGVQTGHVVGCDVSDGSILQVTNKALSCLPPVAIIVSTENLAKVPFLRIDIPASSTKPHCTPKGLYCRRDGVRNRPLHPSELLRIFLESEARVFAERFEAAADRITEELSLLEGSLDGSISEMGRKLGWTGSRLNNTESTLSSIETAVQRLDMEAGDLTKRIRAMFRQDKRQDPIYDRERKKLFDQVVDQLQKDKKLFATLRSGTRVGVNASGKTAEELSPDDLKALLNEAIEVVGKLERAKYSIEVKKPAEFSSVEITAIAKLVIEGDEVIDGIEQRLLTADLLGSIRYEMKIVGTGALKKPATTYSKRVFDKAKASVPLTDYPLELGWIFLQQEHRSMGQMQLLVRMLVEMGGEAGLFATARASNEKMQRILVKQDFVRHGESYPSNRKVGEKIALFIRPANN
;
A
#
# COMPACT_ATOMS: atom_id res chain seq x y z
N MET A 1 29.77 -36.68 -17.83
CA MET A 1 30.69 -36.87 -18.97
C MET A 1 30.44 -35.74 -19.96
N ALA A 2 31.46 -34.96 -20.30
CA ALA A 2 31.33 -33.89 -21.29
C ALA A 2 31.08 -34.51 -22.67
N ILE A 3 29.95 -34.19 -23.29
CA ILE A 3 29.61 -34.67 -24.63
C ILE A 3 30.64 -34.06 -25.60
N PRO A 4 31.39 -34.86 -26.37
CA PRO A 4 32.34 -34.32 -27.34
C PRO A 4 31.60 -33.48 -28.39
N ARG A 5 32.03 -32.22 -28.57
CA ARG A 5 31.38 -31.26 -29.49
C ARG A 5 31.46 -31.67 -30.96
N ARG A 6 32.34 -32.61 -31.32
CA ARG A 6 32.57 -33.10 -32.69
C ARG A 6 32.80 -34.61 -32.68
N ILE A 7 32.01 -35.36 -33.45
CA ILE A 7 32.01 -36.82 -33.50
C ILE A 7 32.16 -37.28 -34.96
N ASN A 8 33.09 -38.21 -35.21
CA ASN A 8 33.36 -38.71 -36.57
C ASN A 8 32.21 -39.55 -37.14
N GLY A 9 31.52 -40.32 -36.30
CA GLY A 9 30.34 -41.13 -36.65
C GLY A 9 29.05 -40.59 -36.04
N ILE A 10 27.99 -41.41 -36.10
CA ILE A 10 26.70 -41.13 -35.46
C ILE A 10 26.70 -41.77 -34.07
N SER A 11 26.34 -41.01 -33.04
CA SER A 11 26.28 -41.52 -31.67
C SER A 11 25.15 -42.54 -31.48
N SER A 12 25.29 -43.44 -30.50
CA SER A 12 24.28 -44.47 -30.23
C SER A 12 22.91 -43.89 -29.89
N ASP A 13 22.88 -42.72 -29.25
CA ASP A 13 21.63 -42.06 -28.88
C ASP A 13 20.99 -41.39 -30.10
N THR A 14 21.78 -40.76 -30.97
CA THR A 14 21.28 -40.21 -32.23
C THR A 14 20.74 -41.30 -33.14
N MET A 15 21.39 -42.47 -33.19
CA MET A 15 20.87 -43.63 -33.92
C MET A 15 19.50 -44.12 -33.40
N LYS A 16 19.27 -44.07 -32.07
CA LYS A 16 17.96 -44.40 -31.50
C LYS A 16 16.90 -43.38 -31.92
N LEU A 17 17.23 -42.09 -31.88
CA LEU A 17 16.31 -41.01 -32.30
C LEU A 17 15.96 -41.13 -33.79
N LEU A 18 16.95 -41.35 -34.66
CA LEU A 18 16.73 -41.53 -36.10
C LEU A 18 15.82 -42.72 -36.42
N ARG A 19 15.93 -43.83 -35.66
CA ARG A 19 15.05 -45.00 -35.81
C ARG A 19 13.65 -44.79 -35.25
N ALA A 20 13.53 -43.99 -34.19
CA ALA A 20 12.24 -43.71 -33.54
C ALA A 20 11.37 -42.73 -34.34
N GLY A 21 11.97 -41.88 -35.18
CA GLY A 21 11.25 -40.86 -35.96
C GLY A 21 11.00 -39.57 -35.16
N GLU A 22 10.30 -38.61 -35.76
CA GLU A 22 9.88 -37.40 -35.05
C GLU A 22 8.86 -37.73 -33.95
N GLY A 23 8.92 -36.98 -32.85
CA GLY A 23 7.98 -37.18 -31.75
C GLY A 23 8.27 -36.29 -30.56
N GLN A 24 7.94 -36.79 -29.37
CA GLN A 24 8.01 -36.01 -28.14
C GLN A 24 9.45 -35.67 -27.72
N ARG A 25 10.44 -36.42 -28.20
CA ARG A 25 11.86 -36.27 -27.84
C ARG A 25 12.77 -35.91 -29.01
N ALA A 26 12.26 -35.92 -30.23
CA ALA A 26 13.03 -35.67 -31.44
C ALA A 26 12.26 -34.81 -32.44
N ASP A 27 12.96 -33.88 -33.07
CA ASP A 27 12.46 -33.06 -34.18
C ASP A 27 13.52 -33.02 -35.28
N PHE A 28 13.13 -33.23 -36.54
CA PHE A 28 14.06 -33.27 -37.67
C PHE A 28 13.88 -32.02 -38.52
N LYS A 29 15.00 -31.36 -38.82
CA LYS A 29 15.04 -30.21 -39.71
C LYS A 29 16.06 -30.45 -40.79
N ARG A 30 15.73 -30.08 -42.03
CA ARG A 30 16.68 -30.19 -43.16
C ARG A 30 17.87 -29.24 -43.01
N THR A 31 17.66 -28.07 -42.42
CA THR A 31 18.70 -27.05 -42.23
C THR A 31 18.65 -26.43 -40.82
N PRO A 32 19.76 -25.90 -40.28
CA PRO A 32 19.78 -25.18 -39.01
C PRO A 32 18.89 -23.93 -39.00
N ASP A 33 18.71 -23.30 -40.16
CA ASP A 33 17.86 -22.11 -40.31
C ASP A 33 16.38 -22.40 -40.04
N ALA A 34 15.93 -23.61 -40.36
CA ALA A 34 14.56 -24.05 -40.15
C ALA A 34 14.20 -24.29 -38.67
N ILE A 35 15.17 -24.22 -37.76
CA ILE A 35 14.92 -24.30 -36.32
C ILE A 35 14.24 -23.01 -35.86
N SER A 36 13.03 -23.14 -35.33
CA SER A 36 12.26 -22.00 -34.80
C SER A 36 12.49 -21.81 -33.30
N ALA A 37 12.23 -20.60 -32.79
CA ALA A 37 12.24 -20.35 -31.35
C ALA A 37 11.17 -21.20 -30.62
N ASP A 38 10.05 -21.45 -31.29
CA ASP A 38 8.96 -22.30 -30.80
C ASP A 38 9.43 -23.72 -30.52
N ASP A 39 10.28 -24.30 -31.39
CA ASP A 39 10.83 -25.65 -31.21
C ASP A 39 11.72 -25.71 -29.95
N LEU A 40 12.58 -24.70 -29.78
CA LEU A 40 13.47 -24.60 -28.62
C LEU A 40 12.67 -24.46 -27.32
N VAL A 41 11.70 -23.56 -27.30
CA VAL A 41 10.83 -23.31 -26.15
C VAL A 41 9.96 -24.53 -25.84
N ALA A 42 9.41 -25.19 -26.85
CA ALA A 42 8.56 -26.36 -26.67
C ALA A 42 9.30 -27.52 -25.98
N PHE A 43 10.56 -27.78 -26.37
CA PHE A 43 11.40 -28.77 -25.70
C PHE A 43 11.83 -28.33 -24.31
N ALA A 44 12.26 -27.07 -24.14
CA ALA A 44 12.68 -26.54 -22.84
C ALA A 44 11.55 -26.58 -21.79
N ASN A 45 10.30 -26.36 -22.21
CA ASN A 45 9.10 -26.43 -21.39
C ASN A 45 8.56 -27.85 -21.19
N SER A 46 9.04 -28.84 -21.95
CA SER A 46 8.63 -30.23 -21.79
C SER A 46 9.23 -30.86 -20.54
N ASP A 47 8.61 -31.93 -20.05
CA ASP A 47 9.04 -32.57 -18.79
C ASP A 47 10.40 -33.27 -18.92
N VAL A 48 10.75 -33.74 -20.12
CA VAL A 48 11.96 -34.56 -20.38
C VAL A 48 13.01 -33.82 -21.22
N GLY A 49 12.63 -32.74 -21.91
CA GLY A 49 13.46 -32.12 -22.94
C GLY A 49 13.42 -32.92 -24.25
N GLY A 50 14.35 -32.62 -25.15
CA GLY A 50 14.47 -33.34 -26.41
C GLY A 50 15.68 -32.92 -27.23
N SER A 51 15.76 -33.42 -28.45
CA SER A 51 16.86 -33.14 -29.37
C SER A 51 16.33 -32.73 -30.74
N ILE A 52 16.89 -31.68 -31.32
CA ILE A 52 16.63 -31.29 -32.71
C ILE A 52 17.82 -31.76 -33.55
N LEU A 53 17.54 -32.51 -34.61
CA LEU A 53 18.56 -32.96 -35.57
C LEU A 53 18.45 -32.12 -36.85
N ALA A 54 19.41 -31.23 -37.08
CA ALA A 54 19.48 -30.39 -38.27
C ALA A 54 20.39 -31.03 -39.33
N GLY A 55 19.90 -31.19 -40.56
CA GLY A 55 20.53 -32.00 -41.60
C GLY A 55 19.93 -33.40 -41.72
N VAL A 56 18.71 -33.61 -41.20
CA VAL A 56 17.97 -34.88 -41.25
C VAL A 56 16.63 -34.65 -41.93
N ASP A 57 16.26 -35.55 -42.83
CA ASP A 57 14.99 -35.56 -43.54
C ASP A 57 14.19 -36.81 -43.15
N GLU A 58 12.88 -36.68 -43.05
CA GLU A 58 12.01 -37.80 -42.69
C GLU A 58 11.63 -38.59 -43.94
N ARG A 59 11.86 -39.91 -43.93
CA ARG A 59 11.50 -40.80 -45.03
C ARG A 59 10.70 -41.99 -44.51
N ALA A 60 9.64 -42.35 -45.24
CA ALA A 60 8.88 -43.56 -44.99
C ALA A 60 9.74 -44.78 -45.34
N GLY A 61 10.01 -45.62 -44.35
CA GLY A 61 10.70 -46.90 -44.54
C GLY A 61 9.80 -47.97 -45.17
N LEU A 62 10.41 -49.09 -45.55
CA LEU A 62 9.74 -50.32 -45.98
C LEU A 62 8.91 -50.87 -44.79
N GLY A 63 7.63 -50.51 -44.73
CA GLY A 63 6.72 -50.86 -43.62
C GLY A 63 5.89 -49.70 -43.07
N GLY A 64 6.01 -48.49 -43.62
CA GLY A 64 5.18 -47.33 -43.22
C GLY A 64 5.66 -46.59 -41.97
N VAL A 65 6.73 -47.08 -41.32
CA VAL A 65 7.39 -46.40 -40.19
C VAL A 65 8.25 -45.26 -40.73
N GLN A 66 8.01 -44.05 -40.23
CA GLN A 66 8.80 -42.86 -40.56
C GLN A 66 10.14 -42.91 -39.81
N THR A 67 11.24 -42.78 -40.55
CA THR A 67 12.60 -42.81 -39.98
C THR A 67 13.42 -41.63 -40.50
N GLY A 68 14.34 -41.15 -39.68
CA GLY A 68 15.24 -40.05 -40.04
C GLY A 68 16.37 -40.51 -40.94
N HIS A 69 16.53 -39.84 -42.08
CA HIS A 69 17.63 -40.03 -43.02
C HIS A 69 18.55 -38.81 -43.01
N VAL A 70 19.84 -39.01 -42.77
CA VAL A 70 20.83 -37.92 -42.71
C VAL A 70 21.12 -37.43 -44.13
N VAL A 71 20.82 -36.16 -44.39
CA VAL A 71 21.08 -35.46 -45.68
C VAL A 71 22.28 -34.51 -45.55
N GLY A 72 22.59 -34.07 -44.33
CA GLY A 72 23.66 -33.14 -44.02
C GLY A 72 23.21 -31.69 -43.99
N CYS A 73 23.99 -30.85 -43.31
CA CYS A 73 23.79 -29.41 -43.32
C CYS A 73 25.11 -28.65 -43.15
N ASP A 74 25.04 -27.31 -43.26
CA ASP A 74 26.15 -26.45 -42.87
C ASP A 74 26.36 -26.55 -41.35
N VAL A 75 27.56 -26.97 -40.95
CA VAL A 75 28.00 -27.11 -39.56
C VAL A 75 29.04 -26.05 -39.19
N SER A 76 29.13 -24.98 -39.98
CA SER A 76 29.99 -23.84 -39.73
C SER A 76 29.69 -23.19 -38.36
N ASP A 77 30.69 -22.51 -37.81
CA ASP A 77 30.53 -21.74 -36.57
C ASP A 77 29.44 -20.66 -36.72
N GLY A 78 29.20 -20.17 -37.94
CA GLY A 78 28.11 -19.25 -38.27
C GLY A 78 26.73 -19.86 -38.02
N SER A 79 26.47 -21.07 -38.52
CA SER A 79 25.21 -21.77 -38.28
C SER A 79 25.00 -22.12 -36.82
N ILE A 80 26.06 -22.54 -36.11
CA ILE A 80 26.00 -22.82 -34.67
C ILE A 80 25.68 -21.55 -33.88
N LEU A 81 26.30 -20.42 -34.25
CA LEU A 81 26.05 -19.11 -33.63
C LEU A 81 24.62 -18.64 -33.88
N GLN A 82 24.07 -18.85 -35.08
CA GLN A 82 22.67 -18.50 -35.39
C GLN A 82 21.68 -19.25 -34.49
N VAL A 83 21.85 -20.57 -34.32
CA VAL A 83 20.98 -21.37 -33.45
C VAL A 83 21.14 -20.95 -31.99
N THR A 84 22.37 -20.67 -31.57
CA THR A 84 22.68 -20.18 -30.22
C THR A 84 22.03 -18.83 -29.94
N ASN A 85 22.10 -17.88 -30.89
CA ASN A 85 21.45 -16.58 -30.78
C ASN A 85 19.92 -16.70 -30.69
N LYS A 86 19.32 -17.64 -31.44
CA LYS A 86 17.88 -17.93 -31.31
C LYS A 86 17.54 -18.41 -29.90
N ALA A 87 18.31 -19.33 -29.33
CA ALA A 87 18.09 -19.83 -27.97
C ALA A 87 18.25 -18.74 -26.90
N LEU A 88 19.26 -17.87 -27.06
CA LEU A 88 19.51 -16.72 -26.17
C LEU A 88 18.41 -15.65 -26.26
N SER A 89 17.73 -15.53 -27.40
CA SER A 89 16.66 -14.56 -27.59
C SER A 89 15.35 -14.94 -26.88
N CYS A 90 15.18 -16.21 -26.49
CA CYS A 90 14.02 -16.67 -25.71
C CYS A 90 14.05 -16.10 -24.28
N LEU A 91 12.88 -16.03 -23.63
CA LEU A 91 12.74 -15.51 -22.27
C LEU A 91 12.13 -16.55 -21.31
N PRO A 92 12.84 -16.98 -20.27
CA PRO A 92 14.29 -16.86 -20.08
C PRO A 92 15.08 -17.52 -21.22
N PRO A 93 16.39 -17.25 -21.36
CA PRO A 93 17.22 -17.92 -22.37
C PRO A 93 17.15 -19.44 -22.25
N VAL A 94 17.05 -20.14 -23.39
CA VAL A 94 17.00 -21.60 -23.43
C VAL A 94 18.43 -22.17 -23.47
N ALA A 95 18.76 -23.06 -22.54
CA ALA A 95 20.03 -23.77 -22.56
C ALA A 95 20.02 -24.82 -23.66
N ILE A 96 21.06 -24.82 -24.51
CA ILE A 96 21.24 -25.80 -25.58
C ILE A 96 22.65 -26.39 -25.55
N ILE A 97 22.77 -27.64 -25.98
CA ILE A 97 24.06 -28.32 -26.19
C ILE A 97 24.13 -28.71 -27.67
N VAL A 98 25.04 -28.09 -28.41
CA VAL A 98 25.21 -28.36 -29.84
C VAL A 98 26.40 -29.32 -30.03
N SER A 99 26.16 -30.42 -30.74
CA SER A 99 27.19 -31.36 -31.17
C SER A 99 27.13 -31.57 -32.69
N THR A 100 28.29 -31.68 -33.33
CA THR A 100 28.41 -32.04 -34.74
C THR A 100 28.69 -33.53 -34.85
N GLU A 101 27.86 -34.25 -35.60
CA GLU A 101 27.98 -35.69 -35.80
C GLU A 101 28.26 -36.04 -37.27
N ASN A 102 28.77 -37.27 -37.49
CA ASN A 102 29.00 -37.86 -38.82
C ASN A 102 29.98 -37.10 -39.73
N LEU A 103 31.02 -36.48 -39.13
CA LEU A 103 32.06 -35.73 -39.85
C LEU A 103 32.78 -36.54 -40.95
N ALA A 104 32.87 -37.87 -40.80
CA ALA A 104 33.54 -38.71 -41.79
C ALA A 104 32.74 -38.92 -43.09
N LYS A 105 31.46 -38.52 -43.13
CA LYS A 105 30.59 -38.67 -44.30
C LYS A 105 29.86 -37.38 -44.62
N VAL A 106 28.70 -37.21 -44.01
CA VAL A 106 27.77 -36.11 -44.30
C VAL A 106 27.41 -35.49 -42.95
N PRO A 107 28.07 -34.39 -42.58
CA PRO A 107 27.97 -33.84 -41.24
C PRO A 107 26.61 -33.18 -41.00
N PHE A 108 26.13 -33.27 -39.76
CA PHE A 108 24.86 -32.69 -39.34
C PHE A 108 24.95 -32.22 -37.88
N LEU A 109 24.03 -31.36 -37.44
CA LEU A 109 24.01 -30.84 -36.08
C LEU A 109 22.95 -31.56 -35.24
N ARG A 110 23.34 -31.92 -34.02
CA ARG A 110 22.42 -32.32 -32.96
C ARG A 110 22.38 -31.23 -31.92
N ILE A 111 21.19 -30.73 -31.63
CA ILE A 111 20.93 -29.72 -30.62
C ILE A 111 20.12 -30.37 -29.51
N ASP A 112 20.77 -30.68 -28.39
CA ASP A 112 20.09 -31.20 -27.20
C ASP A 112 19.55 -30.03 -26.37
N ILE A 113 18.26 -30.08 -26.06
CA ILE A 113 17.53 -29.09 -25.26
C ILE A 113 17.01 -29.80 -24.01
N PRO A 114 17.71 -29.69 -22.87
CA PRO A 114 17.26 -30.31 -21.63
C PRO A 114 15.95 -29.67 -21.15
N ALA A 115 15.17 -30.42 -20.37
CA ALA A 115 14.06 -29.85 -19.61
C ALA A 115 14.62 -28.76 -18.68
N SER A 116 14.10 -27.54 -18.82
CA SER A 116 14.62 -26.43 -18.04
C SER A 116 14.15 -26.45 -16.60
N SER A 117 15.02 -25.98 -15.70
CA SER A 117 14.69 -25.74 -14.29
C SER A 117 13.99 -24.39 -14.09
N THR A 118 14.08 -23.47 -15.06
CA THR A 118 13.55 -22.10 -15.03
C THR A 118 12.33 -21.91 -15.93
N LYS A 119 11.61 -23.00 -16.22
CA LYS A 119 10.31 -22.95 -16.91
C LYS A 119 9.36 -21.98 -16.18
N PRO A 120 8.45 -21.30 -16.90
CA PRO A 120 8.20 -21.45 -18.33
C PRO A 120 9.03 -20.48 -19.18
N HIS A 121 9.51 -20.97 -20.32
CA HIS A 121 10.14 -20.16 -21.38
C HIS A 121 9.10 -19.70 -22.41
N CYS A 122 9.31 -18.53 -23.00
CA CYS A 122 8.59 -18.05 -24.17
C CYS A 122 9.54 -17.60 -25.27
N THR A 123 8.98 -17.53 -26.48
CA THR A 123 9.70 -16.99 -27.64
C THR A 123 9.81 -15.47 -27.55
N PRO A 124 10.65 -14.81 -28.37
CA PRO A 124 10.73 -13.34 -28.41
C PRO A 124 9.39 -12.64 -28.68
N LYS A 125 8.42 -13.35 -29.26
CA LYS A 125 7.06 -12.86 -29.53
C LYS A 125 6.09 -13.09 -28.35
N GLY A 126 6.56 -13.63 -27.23
CA GLY A 126 5.75 -13.91 -26.05
C GLY A 126 4.90 -15.18 -26.14
N LEU A 127 5.19 -16.09 -27.07
CA LEU A 127 4.45 -17.35 -27.19
C LEU A 127 5.02 -18.42 -26.25
N TYR A 128 4.17 -18.97 -25.40
CA TYR A 128 4.49 -20.12 -24.53
C TYR A 128 3.95 -21.40 -25.17
N CYS A 129 4.83 -22.36 -25.43
CA CYS A 129 4.45 -23.65 -26.00
C CYS A 129 5.20 -24.80 -25.33
N ARG A 130 4.63 -26.01 -25.45
CA ARG A 130 5.21 -27.27 -24.97
C ARG A 130 5.09 -28.32 -26.07
N ARG A 131 6.05 -29.25 -26.13
CA ARG A 131 5.99 -30.38 -27.07
C ARG A 131 4.84 -31.33 -26.71
N ASP A 132 4.02 -31.66 -27.69
CA ASP A 132 2.88 -32.58 -27.58
C ASP A 132 2.89 -33.53 -28.79
N GLY A 133 3.47 -34.72 -28.58
CA GLY A 133 3.82 -35.62 -29.69
C GLY A 133 4.79 -34.96 -30.67
N VAL A 134 4.40 -34.90 -31.95
CA VAL A 134 5.20 -34.31 -33.04
C VAL A 134 5.04 -32.78 -33.12
N ARG A 135 4.02 -32.20 -32.46
CA ARG A 135 3.69 -30.77 -32.61
C ARG A 135 4.05 -29.96 -31.38
N ASN A 136 4.19 -28.65 -31.58
CA ASN A 136 4.31 -27.68 -30.50
C ASN A 136 2.89 -27.15 -30.19
N ARG A 137 2.40 -27.40 -28.97
CA ARG A 137 1.09 -26.94 -28.51
C ARG A 137 1.26 -25.68 -27.64
N PRO A 138 0.49 -24.61 -27.86
CA PRO A 138 0.45 -23.48 -26.93
C PRO A 138 0.04 -23.93 -25.52
N LEU A 139 0.70 -23.37 -24.50
CA LEU A 139 0.35 -23.62 -23.11
C LEU A 139 -0.92 -22.86 -22.75
N HIS A 140 -1.88 -23.54 -22.13
CA HIS A 140 -3.08 -22.88 -21.63
C HIS A 140 -2.73 -22.04 -20.38
N PRO A 141 -3.40 -20.90 -20.11
CA PRO A 141 -3.10 -20.04 -18.96
C PRO A 141 -3.05 -20.76 -17.60
N SER A 142 -3.89 -21.76 -17.38
CA SER A 142 -3.87 -22.57 -16.15
C SER A 142 -2.63 -23.46 -16.02
N GLU A 143 -2.14 -24.03 -17.13
CA GLU A 143 -0.90 -24.79 -17.17
C GLU A 143 0.29 -23.86 -16.91
N LEU A 144 0.27 -22.66 -17.51
CA LEU A 144 1.31 -21.65 -17.32
C LEU A 144 1.42 -21.21 -15.86
N LEU A 145 0.29 -20.88 -15.22
CA LEU A 145 0.25 -20.49 -13.81
C LEU A 145 0.80 -21.60 -12.91
N ARG A 146 0.43 -22.86 -13.19
CA ARG A 146 0.94 -24.01 -12.45
C ARG A 146 2.46 -24.13 -12.54
N ILE A 147 3.03 -23.97 -13.75
CA ILE A 147 4.48 -24.04 -13.94
C ILE A 147 5.18 -22.92 -13.17
N PHE A 148 4.67 -21.69 -13.19
CA PHE A 148 5.22 -20.58 -12.41
C PHE A 148 5.18 -20.84 -10.89
N LEU A 149 4.07 -21.36 -10.38
CA LEU A 149 3.95 -21.68 -8.96
C LEU A 149 4.90 -22.82 -8.55
N GLU A 150 5.03 -23.86 -9.37
CA GLU A 150 5.96 -24.97 -9.12
C GLU A 150 7.43 -24.49 -9.15
N SER A 151 7.81 -23.64 -10.11
CA SER A 151 9.16 -23.10 -10.19
C SER A 151 9.51 -22.20 -9.00
N GLU A 152 8.60 -21.30 -8.61
CA GLU A 152 8.79 -20.42 -7.46
C GLU A 152 8.78 -21.19 -6.14
N ALA A 153 7.90 -22.18 -5.99
CA ALA A 153 7.85 -23.02 -4.79
C ALA A 153 9.15 -23.81 -4.60
N ARG A 154 9.77 -24.32 -5.69
CA ARG A 154 11.06 -25.02 -5.60
C ARG A 154 12.18 -24.09 -5.18
N VAL A 155 12.27 -22.90 -5.80
CA VAL A 155 13.29 -21.89 -5.43
C VAL A 155 13.10 -21.44 -3.98
N PHE A 156 11.85 -21.29 -3.53
CA PHE A 156 11.54 -21.00 -2.14
C PHE A 156 11.99 -22.12 -1.20
N ALA A 157 11.69 -23.38 -1.53
CA ALA A 157 12.09 -24.54 -0.72
C ALA A 157 13.61 -24.66 -0.61
N GLU A 158 14.36 -24.54 -1.71
CA GLU A 158 15.83 -24.57 -1.71
C GLU A 158 16.42 -23.45 -0.83
N ARG A 159 15.87 -22.24 -0.91
CA ARG A 159 16.31 -21.11 -0.06
C ARG A 159 15.93 -21.31 1.40
N PHE A 160 14.79 -21.92 1.67
CA PHE A 160 14.32 -22.20 3.02
C PHE A 160 15.17 -23.28 3.69
N GLU A 161 15.44 -24.39 3.02
CA GLU A 161 16.35 -25.44 3.50
C GLU A 161 17.75 -24.88 3.79
N ALA A 162 18.32 -24.11 2.84
CA ALA A 162 19.62 -23.48 3.06
C ALA A 162 19.64 -22.49 4.24
N ALA A 163 18.52 -21.82 4.54
CA ALA A 163 18.41 -20.96 5.71
C ALA A 163 18.25 -21.77 7.01
N ALA A 164 17.46 -22.85 6.98
CA ALA A 164 17.27 -23.75 8.11
C ALA A 164 18.57 -24.48 8.49
N ASP A 165 19.36 -24.90 7.50
CA ASP A 165 20.67 -25.52 7.72
C ASP A 165 21.62 -24.57 8.43
N ARG A 166 21.67 -23.30 8.02
CA ARG A 166 22.50 -22.28 8.70
C ARG A 166 22.05 -22.03 10.13
N ILE A 167 20.74 -21.95 10.37
CA ILE A 167 20.20 -21.80 11.73
C ILE A 167 20.57 -23.00 12.60
N THR A 168 20.49 -24.21 12.04
CA THR A 168 20.83 -25.45 12.74
C THR A 168 22.33 -25.50 13.07
N GLU A 169 23.18 -25.10 12.12
CA GLU A 169 24.64 -25.01 12.33
C GLU A 169 25.00 -23.97 13.40
N GLU A 170 24.37 -22.78 13.36
CA GLU A 170 24.54 -21.76 14.40
C GLU A 170 24.06 -22.22 15.78
N LEU A 171 22.94 -22.95 15.84
CA LEU A 171 22.44 -23.54 17.08
C LEU A 171 23.40 -24.61 17.63
N SER A 172 23.95 -25.48 16.77
CA SER A 172 24.96 -26.46 17.19
C SER A 172 26.24 -25.81 17.69
N LEU A 173 26.68 -24.70 17.09
CA LEU A 173 27.82 -23.93 17.57
C LEU A 173 27.53 -23.30 18.94
N LEU A 174 26.31 -22.78 19.14
CA LEU A 174 25.86 -22.24 20.42
C LEU A 174 25.77 -23.31 21.51
N GLU A 175 25.22 -24.48 21.19
CA GLU A 175 25.19 -25.63 22.11
C GLU A 175 26.61 -26.05 22.51
N GLY A 176 27.53 -26.13 21.55
CA GLY A 176 28.94 -26.42 21.84
C GLY A 176 29.60 -25.37 22.73
N SER A 177 29.29 -24.08 22.53
CA SER A 177 29.77 -22.99 23.39
C SER A 177 29.16 -23.05 24.79
N LEU A 178 27.89 -23.40 24.90
CA LEU A 178 27.18 -23.54 26.17
C LEU A 178 27.71 -24.75 26.95
N ASP A 179 27.91 -25.89 26.30
CA ASP A 179 28.47 -27.09 26.91
C ASP A 179 29.94 -26.86 27.34
N GLY A 180 30.71 -26.12 26.54
CA GLY A 180 32.05 -25.65 26.93
C GLY A 180 32.02 -24.76 28.16
N SER A 181 31.07 -23.83 28.23
CA SER A 181 30.89 -22.93 29.38
C SER A 181 30.43 -23.67 30.64
N ILE A 182 29.51 -24.63 30.50
CA ILE A 182 29.04 -25.51 31.59
C ILE A 182 30.17 -26.40 32.07
N SER A 183 30.97 -26.96 31.16
CA SER A 183 32.16 -27.76 31.50
C SER A 183 33.22 -26.91 32.20
N GLU A 184 33.44 -25.67 31.78
CA GLU A 184 34.33 -24.73 32.46
C GLU A 184 33.82 -24.36 33.86
N MET A 185 32.51 -24.13 33.99
CA MET A 185 31.85 -23.88 35.27
C MET A 185 31.94 -25.09 36.20
N GLY A 186 31.69 -26.30 35.68
CA GLY A 186 31.84 -27.57 36.38
C GLY A 186 33.28 -27.83 36.80
N ARG A 187 34.27 -27.43 35.98
CA ARG A 187 35.69 -27.48 36.37
C ARG A 187 35.98 -26.45 37.46
N LYS A 188 35.52 -25.21 37.35
CA LYS A 188 35.69 -24.19 38.41
C LYS A 188 35.00 -24.61 39.72
N LEU A 189 33.84 -25.25 39.65
CA LEU A 189 33.12 -25.79 40.80
C LEU A 189 33.77 -27.08 41.36
N GLY A 190 34.33 -27.93 40.51
CA GLY A 190 35.12 -29.10 40.93
C GLY A 190 36.37 -28.69 41.73
N TRP A 191 36.91 -27.50 41.48
CA TRP A 191 37.99 -26.91 42.29
C TRP A 191 37.49 -26.25 43.59
N THR A 192 36.18 -25.97 43.71
CA THR A 192 35.55 -25.43 44.94
C THR A 192 35.27 -26.46 46.03
N GLY A 193 35.57 -27.74 45.81
CA GLY A 193 35.67 -28.70 46.92
C GLY A 193 36.81 -28.37 47.90
N SER A 194 37.77 -27.52 47.51
CA SER A 194 38.98 -27.28 48.30
C SER A 194 39.03 -25.94 49.06
N ARG A 195 38.21 -24.93 48.78
CA ARG A 195 38.12 -23.71 49.62
C ARG A 195 36.73 -23.06 49.55
N LEU A 196 35.88 -23.47 50.48
CA LEU A 196 34.65 -22.79 50.88
C LEU A 196 35.01 -21.45 51.54
N ASN A 197 35.10 -20.35 50.78
CA ASN A 197 35.10 -19.03 51.41
C ASN A 197 34.52 -17.86 50.62
N ASN A 198 34.05 -17.99 49.38
CA ASN A 198 33.51 -16.85 48.62
C ASN A 198 32.17 -17.16 47.94
N THR A 199 31.13 -17.49 48.72
CA THR A 199 29.75 -17.70 48.24
C THR A 199 29.18 -16.48 47.50
N GLU A 200 29.63 -15.28 47.88
CA GLU A 200 29.24 -14.00 47.27
C GLU A 200 29.84 -13.80 45.87
N SER A 201 31.07 -14.26 45.64
CA SER A 201 31.73 -14.18 44.33
C SER A 201 31.09 -15.13 43.31
N THR A 202 30.63 -16.31 43.76
CA THR A 202 29.89 -17.26 42.91
C THR A 202 28.51 -16.73 42.53
N LEU A 203 27.78 -16.09 43.43
CA LEU A 203 26.48 -15.47 43.13
C LEU A 203 26.62 -14.33 42.12
N SER A 204 27.62 -13.46 42.30
CA SER A 204 27.90 -12.37 41.36
C SER A 204 28.29 -12.88 39.96
N SER A 205 29.03 -13.99 39.89
CA SER A 205 29.43 -14.59 38.61
C SER A 205 28.22 -15.23 37.89
N ILE A 206 27.31 -15.86 38.63
CA ILE A 206 26.06 -16.41 38.08
C ILE A 206 25.15 -15.30 37.60
N GLU A 207 24.98 -14.23 38.38
CA GLU A 207 24.17 -13.06 38.01
C GLU A 207 24.71 -12.41 36.72
N THR A 208 26.03 -12.28 36.60
CA THR A 208 26.68 -11.76 35.38
C THR A 208 26.42 -12.65 34.17
N ALA A 209 26.46 -13.97 34.34
CA ALA A 209 26.19 -14.92 33.26
C ALA A 209 24.71 -14.90 32.83
N VAL A 210 23.78 -14.81 33.79
CA VAL A 210 22.34 -14.68 33.52
C VAL A 210 22.04 -13.37 32.78
N GLN A 211 22.62 -12.25 33.22
CA GLN A 211 22.46 -10.96 32.54
C GLN A 211 23.00 -11.01 31.11
N ARG A 212 24.12 -11.72 30.87
CA ARG A 212 24.70 -11.85 29.53
C ARG A 212 23.79 -12.66 28.60
N LEU A 213 23.23 -13.76 29.08
CA LEU A 213 22.25 -14.56 28.33
C LEU A 213 20.98 -13.77 28.00
N ASP A 214 20.50 -12.95 28.94
CA ASP A 214 19.31 -12.13 28.71
C ASP A 214 19.56 -11.04 27.65
N MET A 215 20.76 -10.46 27.63
CA MET A 215 21.17 -9.55 26.55
C MET A 215 21.29 -10.24 25.20
N GLU A 216 21.90 -11.43 25.14
CA GLU A 216 22.07 -12.19 23.90
C GLU A 216 20.71 -12.66 23.33
N ALA A 217 19.80 -13.14 24.18
CA ALA A 217 18.44 -13.49 23.80
C ALA A 217 17.65 -12.26 23.29
N GLY A 218 17.84 -11.10 23.93
CA GLY A 218 17.26 -9.84 23.49
C GLY A 218 17.76 -9.41 22.10
N ASP A 219 19.05 -9.58 21.81
CA ASP A 219 19.64 -9.19 20.52
C ASP A 219 19.22 -10.15 19.38
N LEU A 220 19.12 -11.45 19.67
CA LEU A 220 18.56 -12.45 18.75
C LEU A 220 17.11 -12.12 18.37
N THR A 221 16.29 -11.77 19.36
CA THR A 221 14.89 -11.42 19.11
C THR A 221 14.78 -10.17 18.22
N LYS A 222 15.64 -9.16 18.42
CA LYS A 222 15.70 -7.98 17.54
C LYS A 222 16.10 -8.34 16.10
N ARG A 223 17.06 -9.26 15.92
CA ARG A 223 17.50 -9.72 14.60
C ARG A 223 16.40 -10.50 13.86
N ILE A 224 15.73 -11.41 14.55
CA ILE A 224 14.59 -12.17 14.00
C ILE A 224 13.49 -11.20 13.56
N ARG A 225 13.11 -10.23 14.41
CA ARG A 225 12.14 -9.19 14.06
C ARG A 225 12.56 -8.35 12.85
N ALA A 226 13.85 -8.00 12.75
CA ALA A 226 14.36 -7.24 11.61
C ALA A 226 14.23 -8.01 10.29
N MET A 227 14.42 -9.33 10.30
CA MET A 227 14.19 -10.18 9.12
C MET A 227 12.71 -10.20 8.70
N PHE A 228 11.78 -10.35 9.65
CA PHE A 228 10.35 -10.33 9.33
C PHE A 228 9.90 -9.00 8.71
N ARG A 229 10.45 -7.86 9.16
CA ARG A 229 10.15 -6.53 8.60
C ARG A 229 10.69 -6.33 7.17
N GLN A 230 11.86 -6.89 6.84
CA GLN A 230 12.45 -6.73 5.50
C GLN A 230 11.66 -7.46 4.41
N ASP A 231 11.09 -8.63 4.73
CA ASP A 231 10.41 -9.48 3.75
C ASP A 231 8.91 -9.16 3.56
N LYS A 232 8.36 -8.14 4.22
CA LYS A 232 6.91 -7.81 4.21
C LYS A 232 5.99 -9.01 4.49
N ARG A 233 6.48 -10.00 5.25
CA ARG A 233 5.67 -11.16 5.64
C ARG A 233 4.66 -10.72 6.70
N GLN A 234 3.50 -11.36 6.72
CA GLN A 234 2.57 -11.18 7.84
C GLN A 234 3.24 -11.66 9.12
N ASP A 235 3.39 -10.75 10.07
CA ASP A 235 3.87 -11.02 11.42
C ASP A 235 2.65 -10.98 12.37
N PRO A 236 2.15 -12.15 12.81
CA PRO A 236 0.97 -12.22 13.68
C PRO A 236 1.18 -11.55 15.04
N ILE A 237 2.43 -11.43 15.51
CA ILE A 237 2.77 -10.78 16.78
C ILE A 237 2.70 -9.27 16.60
N TYR A 238 3.30 -8.76 15.53
CA TYR A 238 3.19 -7.35 15.13
C TYR A 238 1.74 -6.92 14.99
N ASP A 239 0.93 -7.66 14.24
CA ASP A 239 -0.48 -7.33 14.00
C ASP A 239 -1.29 -7.32 15.31
N ARG A 240 -1.03 -8.27 16.21
CA ARG A 240 -1.69 -8.36 17.51
C ARG A 240 -1.33 -7.19 18.41
N GLU A 241 -0.05 -6.86 18.55
CA GLU A 241 0.39 -5.77 19.42
C GLU A 241 -0.01 -4.39 18.84
N ARG A 242 0.06 -4.23 17.52
CA ARG A 242 -0.47 -3.04 16.82
C ARG A 242 -1.95 -2.84 17.12
N LYS A 243 -2.76 -3.89 16.97
CA LYS A 243 -4.20 -3.83 17.24
C LYS A 243 -4.51 -3.49 18.69
N LYS A 244 -3.81 -4.13 19.64
CA LYS A 244 -3.98 -3.87 21.07
C LYS A 244 -3.67 -2.42 21.43
N LEU A 245 -2.58 -1.86 20.89
CA LEU A 245 -2.25 -0.45 21.11
C LEU A 245 -3.29 0.47 20.46
N PHE A 246 -3.74 0.14 19.24
CA PHE A 246 -4.78 0.91 18.55
C PHE A 246 -6.06 1.01 19.39
N ASP A 247 -6.55 -0.11 19.91
CA ASP A 247 -7.76 -0.15 20.74
C ASP A 247 -7.59 0.68 22.03
N GLN A 248 -6.42 0.61 22.67
CA GLN A 248 -6.10 1.43 23.86
C GLN A 248 -6.07 2.93 23.55
N VAL A 249 -5.44 3.32 22.45
CA VAL A 249 -5.36 4.73 22.02
C VAL A 249 -6.76 5.26 21.70
N VAL A 250 -7.59 4.48 21.00
CA VAL A 250 -8.98 4.86 20.70
C VAL A 250 -9.80 5.06 21.97
N ASP A 251 -9.72 4.14 22.94
CA ASP A 251 -10.42 4.26 24.23
C ASP A 251 -9.96 5.50 25.03
N GLN A 252 -8.65 5.76 25.06
CA GLN A 252 -8.10 6.93 25.74
C GLN A 252 -8.53 8.24 25.08
N LEU A 253 -8.53 8.31 23.75
CA LEU A 253 -9.00 9.48 23.00
C LEU A 253 -10.50 9.74 23.16
N GLN A 254 -11.31 8.69 23.34
CA GLN A 254 -12.74 8.84 23.63
C GLN A 254 -12.98 9.37 25.06
N LYS A 255 -12.16 8.94 26.03
CA LYS A 255 -12.26 9.39 27.42
C LYS A 255 -11.76 10.82 27.62
N ASP A 256 -10.65 11.20 27.00
CA ASP A 256 -10.05 12.52 27.16
C ASP A 256 -10.32 13.44 25.94
N LYS A 257 -11.45 14.15 26.00
CA LYS A 257 -11.86 15.12 24.98
C LYS A 257 -10.85 16.26 24.78
N LYS A 258 -10.08 16.65 25.81
CA LYS A 258 -9.08 17.73 25.71
C LYS A 258 -7.85 17.24 24.95
N LEU A 259 -7.42 16.01 25.22
CA LEU A 259 -6.32 15.36 24.50
C LEU A 259 -6.63 15.23 23.01
N PHE A 260 -7.84 14.78 22.66
CA PHE A 260 -8.28 14.69 21.27
C PHE A 260 -8.30 16.06 20.55
N ALA A 261 -8.79 17.10 21.22
CA ALA A 261 -8.78 18.47 20.66
C ALA A 261 -7.37 19.01 20.43
N THR A 262 -6.43 18.70 21.32
CA THR A 262 -5.01 19.13 21.24
C THR A 262 -4.25 18.39 20.14
N LEU A 263 -4.56 17.11 19.92
CA LEU A 263 -3.98 16.31 18.85
C LEU A 263 -4.45 16.76 17.47
N ARG A 264 -5.72 17.16 17.32
CA ARG A 264 -6.23 17.73 16.06
C ARG A 264 -5.68 19.11 15.72
N SER A 265 -5.27 19.90 16.71
CA SER A 265 -4.70 21.23 16.45
C SER A 265 -3.29 21.19 15.85
N GLY A 266 -2.73 19.99 15.66
CA GLY A 266 -1.39 19.78 15.09
C GLY A 266 -0.27 19.89 16.12
N THR A 267 -0.60 19.87 17.42
CA THR A 267 0.40 19.85 18.49
C THR A 267 1.14 18.52 18.43
N ARG A 268 2.47 18.58 18.32
CA ARG A 268 3.32 17.38 18.36
C ARG A 268 3.26 16.79 19.76
N VAL A 269 2.50 15.72 19.92
CA VAL A 269 2.50 14.92 21.15
C VAL A 269 3.52 13.80 20.98
N GLY A 270 4.45 13.69 21.91
CA GLY A 270 5.38 12.56 21.98
C GLY A 270 4.61 11.32 22.43
N VAL A 271 4.49 10.32 21.56
CA VAL A 271 3.98 9.00 21.93
C VAL A 271 5.16 8.17 22.40
N ASN A 272 5.23 7.91 23.70
CA ASN A 272 6.20 6.97 24.26
C ASN A 272 5.48 5.65 24.52
N ALA A 273 5.85 4.60 23.78
CA ALA A 273 5.48 3.24 24.11
C ALA A 273 6.45 2.68 25.14
N SER A 274 5.98 1.82 26.04
CA SER A 274 6.80 1.12 27.04
C SER A 274 6.57 -0.39 26.99
N GLY A 275 7.60 -1.19 27.27
CA GLY A 275 7.51 -2.65 27.26
C GLY A 275 7.49 -3.25 25.85
N LYS A 276 6.85 -4.41 25.68
CA LYS A 276 6.84 -5.19 24.42
C LYS A 276 6.39 -4.37 23.20
N THR A 277 5.47 -3.43 23.38
CA THR A 277 4.97 -2.56 22.31
C THR A 277 6.03 -1.62 21.73
N ALA A 278 7.02 -1.20 22.53
CA ALA A 278 8.15 -0.37 22.06
C ALA A 278 9.20 -1.18 21.29
N GLU A 279 9.24 -2.50 21.50
CA GLU A 279 10.14 -3.39 20.78
C GLU A 279 9.57 -3.78 19.40
N GLU A 280 8.24 -3.89 19.29
CA GLU A 280 7.56 -4.37 18.08
C GLU A 280 7.15 -3.27 17.09
N LEU A 281 6.88 -2.04 17.54
CA LEU A 281 6.41 -0.95 16.67
C LEU A 281 7.49 0.11 16.48
N SER A 282 7.75 0.51 15.23
CA SER A 282 8.66 1.62 14.96
C SER A 282 8.02 2.97 15.36
N PRO A 283 8.82 4.03 15.55
CA PRO A 283 8.29 5.37 15.77
C PRO A 283 7.36 5.86 14.65
N ASP A 284 7.55 5.38 13.42
CA ASP A 284 6.69 5.75 12.29
C ASP A 284 5.39 4.96 12.29
N ASP A 285 5.41 3.70 12.74
CA ASP A 285 4.19 2.90 12.97
C ASP A 285 3.33 3.51 14.07
N LEU A 286 3.95 4.02 15.15
CA LEU A 286 3.25 4.72 16.23
C LEU A 286 2.58 6.00 15.73
N LYS A 287 3.24 6.79 14.87
CA LYS A 287 2.64 7.97 14.25
C LYS A 287 1.48 7.60 13.32
N ALA A 288 1.66 6.57 12.49
CA ALA A 288 0.62 6.11 11.58
C ALA A 288 -0.61 5.62 12.35
N LEU A 289 -0.41 4.82 13.40
CA LEU A 289 -1.46 4.33 14.28
C LEU A 289 -2.18 5.46 15.00
N LEU A 290 -1.46 6.45 15.52
CA LEU A 290 -2.07 7.62 16.16
C LEU A 290 -2.94 8.41 15.16
N ASN A 291 -2.45 8.64 13.94
CA ASN A 291 -3.22 9.33 12.92
C ASN A 291 -4.50 8.55 12.54
N GLU A 292 -4.39 7.23 12.40
CA GLU A 292 -5.54 6.35 12.14
C GLU A 292 -6.56 6.42 13.28
N ALA A 293 -6.11 6.35 14.54
CA ALA A 293 -6.97 6.44 15.71
C ALA A 293 -7.66 7.82 15.80
N ILE A 294 -6.94 8.91 15.52
CA ILE A 294 -7.52 10.27 15.46
C ILE A 294 -8.60 10.35 14.37
N GLU A 295 -8.40 9.71 13.22
CA GLU A 295 -9.39 9.70 12.15
C GLU A 295 -10.66 8.93 12.55
N VAL A 296 -10.49 7.74 13.14
CA VAL A 296 -11.61 6.89 13.59
C VAL A 296 -12.42 7.59 14.68
N VAL A 297 -11.76 8.11 15.72
CA VAL A 297 -12.43 8.89 16.77
C VAL A 297 -13.07 10.14 16.19
N GLY A 298 -12.41 10.80 15.22
CA GLY A 298 -12.97 11.94 14.51
C GLY A 298 -14.23 11.62 13.70
N LYS A 299 -14.33 10.43 13.11
CA LYS A 299 -15.56 9.96 12.43
C LYS A 299 -16.68 9.69 13.44
N LEU A 300 -16.37 9.00 14.54
CA LEU A 300 -17.33 8.74 15.61
C LEU A 300 -17.86 10.03 16.23
N GLU A 301 -16.98 10.99 16.53
CA GLU A 301 -17.36 12.30 17.07
C GLU A 301 -18.18 13.13 16.07
N ARG A 302 -17.89 13.05 14.77
CA ARG A 302 -18.72 13.70 13.73
C ARG A 302 -20.11 13.10 13.62
N ALA A 303 -20.25 11.79 13.80
CA ALA A 303 -21.54 11.09 13.74
C ALA A 303 -22.50 11.52 14.88
N LYS A 304 -21.97 12.09 15.97
CA LYS A 304 -22.77 12.66 17.06
C LYS A 304 -23.40 14.00 16.74
N TYR A 305 -23.00 14.64 15.64
CA TYR A 305 -23.59 15.89 15.19
C TYR A 305 -24.74 15.63 14.23
N SER A 306 -25.85 16.32 14.44
CA SER A 306 -26.90 16.47 13.44
C SER A 306 -27.01 17.94 13.05
N ILE A 307 -27.21 18.19 11.76
CA ILE A 307 -27.41 19.54 11.23
C ILE A 307 -28.79 19.59 10.60
N GLU A 308 -29.57 20.58 11.00
CA GLU A 308 -30.90 20.82 10.46
C GLU A 308 -30.98 22.25 9.94
N VAL A 309 -31.48 22.41 8.72
CA VAL A 309 -31.78 23.71 8.14
C VAL A 309 -33.24 23.69 7.71
N LYS A 310 -34.03 24.60 8.27
CA LYS A 310 -35.49 24.65 8.11
C LYS A 310 -35.97 26.09 8.17
N LYS A 311 -37.25 26.32 7.86
CA LYS A 311 -37.87 27.63 8.10
C LYS A 311 -38.02 27.87 9.61
N PRO A 312 -37.91 29.12 10.10
CA PRO A 312 -38.04 29.41 11.52
C PRO A 312 -39.35 28.92 12.16
N ALA A 313 -40.45 28.89 11.39
CA ALA A 313 -41.75 28.41 11.84
C ALA A 313 -41.81 26.89 12.14
N GLU A 314 -40.84 26.11 11.65
CA GLU A 314 -40.75 24.67 11.89
C GLU A 314 -39.95 24.33 13.15
N PHE A 315 -39.25 25.31 13.74
CA PHE A 315 -38.58 25.14 15.02
C PHE A 315 -39.57 25.33 16.16
N SER A 316 -39.43 24.51 17.20
CA SER A 316 -40.17 24.71 18.45
C SER A 316 -39.71 25.99 19.17
N SER A 317 -40.57 26.55 20.01
CA SER A 317 -40.24 27.73 20.83
C SER A 317 -38.98 27.51 21.69
N VAL A 318 -38.80 26.29 22.23
CA VAL A 318 -37.63 25.91 23.03
C VAL A 318 -36.33 25.95 22.20
N GLU A 319 -36.39 25.53 20.94
CA GLU A 319 -35.23 25.54 20.04
C GLU A 319 -34.89 26.97 19.60
N ILE A 320 -35.88 27.80 19.30
CA ILE A 320 -35.68 29.21 18.98
C ILE A 320 -35.02 29.95 20.15
N THR A 321 -35.48 29.73 21.39
CA THR A 321 -34.87 30.33 22.59
C THR A 321 -33.43 29.82 22.80
N ALA A 322 -33.16 28.54 22.54
CA ALA A 322 -31.80 27.99 22.62
C ALA A 322 -30.86 28.59 21.56
N ILE A 323 -31.35 28.75 20.32
CA ILE A 323 -30.62 29.41 19.23
C ILE A 323 -30.39 30.89 19.55
N ALA A 324 -31.43 31.59 20.03
CA ALA A 324 -31.34 32.98 20.47
C ALA A 324 -30.23 33.15 21.50
N LYS A 325 -30.18 32.28 22.52
CA LYS A 325 -29.11 32.30 23.53
C LYS A 325 -27.71 32.17 22.91
N LEU A 326 -27.52 31.28 21.94
CA LEU A 326 -26.24 31.12 21.23
C LEU A 326 -25.88 32.37 20.40
N VAL A 327 -26.85 32.99 19.73
CA VAL A 327 -26.62 34.22 18.97
C VAL A 327 -26.28 35.38 19.91
N ILE A 328 -26.91 35.45 21.09
CA ILE A 328 -26.61 36.45 22.13
C ILE A 328 -25.18 36.26 22.65
N GLU A 329 -24.78 35.02 22.96
CA GLU A 329 -23.43 34.66 23.37
C GLU A 329 -22.38 35.03 22.30
N GLY A 330 -22.74 34.94 21.01
CA GLY A 330 -21.84 35.19 19.88
C GLY A 330 -21.79 36.63 19.36
N ASP A 331 -22.85 37.41 19.52
CA ASP A 331 -23.04 38.72 18.87
C ASP A 331 -23.48 39.84 19.83
N GLU A 332 -23.46 39.63 21.15
CA GLU A 332 -23.71 40.65 22.20
C GLU A 332 -25.01 41.48 21.94
N VAL A 333 -26.08 40.85 21.42
CA VAL A 333 -27.36 41.52 21.13
C VAL A 333 -28.34 41.27 22.28
N ILE A 334 -28.89 42.32 22.89
CA ILE A 334 -29.74 42.18 24.10
C ILE A 334 -31.25 42.16 23.76
N ASP A 335 -31.70 42.85 22.70
CA ASP A 335 -33.15 43.04 22.45
C ASP A 335 -33.67 42.42 21.14
N GLY A 336 -34.73 41.61 21.29
CA GLY A 336 -35.64 41.19 20.21
C GLY A 336 -35.11 40.14 19.22
N ILE A 337 -34.06 39.40 19.58
CA ILE A 337 -33.45 38.41 18.67
C ILE A 337 -34.41 37.28 18.28
N GLU A 338 -35.29 36.85 19.19
CA GLU A 338 -36.27 35.77 18.92
C GLU A 338 -37.23 36.17 17.81
N GLN A 339 -37.78 37.39 17.84
CA GLN A 339 -38.64 37.89 16.77
C GLN A 339 -37.88 38.02 15.44
N ARG A 340 -36.61 38.42 15.48
CA ARG A 340 -35.77 38.50 14.27
C ARG A 340 -35.47 37.12 13.68
N LEU A 341 -35.23 36.13 14.53
CA LEU A 341 -35.05 34.73 14.10
C LEU A 341 -36.30 34.20 13.40
N LEU A 342 -37.49 34.54 13.90
CA LEU A 342 -38.77 34.16 13.26
C LEU A 342 -38.97 34.82 11.89
N THR A 343 -38.39 36.01 11.65
CA THR A 343 -38.44 36.68 10.34
C THR A 343 -37.37 36.24 9.34
N ALA A 344 -36.47 35.32 9.73
CA ALA A 344 -35.46 34.78 8.82
C ALA A 344 -36.09 33.93 7.71
N ASP A 345 -35.41 33.84 6.57
CA ASP A 345 -35.88 32.98 5.47
C ASP A 345 -35.55 31.52 5.78
N LEU A 346 -34.32 31.27 6.22
CA LEU A 346 -33.84 29.95 6.65
C LEU A 346 -33.05 30.07 7.94
N LEU A 347 -33.28 29.11 8.84
CA LEU A 347 -32.54 28.97 10.08
C LEU A 347 -31.89 27.60 10.14
N GLY A 348 -30.61 27.62 10.49
CA GLY A 348 -29.75 26.47 10.62
C GLY A 348 -29.38 26.23 12.08
N SER A 349 -29.44 24.98 12.51
CA SER A 349 -28.99 24.55 13.84
C SER A 349 -28.03 23.38 13.74
N ILE A 350 -26.99 23.41 14.56
CA ILE A 350 -26.04 22.30 14.76
C ILE A 350 -26.32 21.74 16.13
N ARG A 351 -26.68 20.46 16.18
CA ARG A 351 -26.96 19.72 17.40
C ARG A 351 -25.84 18.72 17.66
N TYR A 352 -25.39 18.61 18.90
CA TYR A 352 -24.46 17.58 19.37
C TYR A 352 -25.11 16.86 20.55
N GLU A 353 -25.28 15.54 20.46
CA GLU A 353 -25.90 14.71 21.51
C GLU A 353 -27.20 15.36 22.06
N MET A 354 -28.13 15.73 21.18
CA MET A 354 -29.43 16.38 21.46
C MET A 354 -29.41 17.88 21.82
N LYS A 355 -28.25 18.49 22.10
CA LYS A 355 -28.11 19.91 22.46
C LYS A 355 -27.71 20.78 21.27
N ILE A 356 -28.34 21.94 21.09
CA ILE A 356 -27.93 22.91 20.07
C ILE A 356 -26.63 23.59 20.53
N VAL A 357 -25.60 23.51 19.70
CA VAL A 357 -24.24 24.01 19.97
C VAL A 357 -23.77 25.03 18.94
N GLY A 358 -24.50 25.18 17.83
CA GLY A 358 -24.22 26.18 16.81
C GLY A 358 -25.45 26.54 15.99
N THR A 359 -25.35 27.66 15.29
CA THR A 359 -26.43 28.22 14.47
C THR A 359 -25.88 29.07 13.33
N GLY A 360 -26.72 29.29 12.32
CA GLY A 360 -26.49 30.15 11.18
C GLY A 360 -27.84 30.44 10.52
N ALA A 361 -27.99 31.60 9.90
CA ALA A 361 -29.25 32.00 9.29
C ALA A 361 -29.05 32.70 7.96
N LEU A 362 -30.04 32.50 7.09
CA LEU A 362 -30.23 33.29 5.90
C LEU A 362 -31.38 34.26 6.18
N LYS A 363 -31.07 35.54 6.31
CA LYS A 363 -32.04 36.57 6.70
C LYS A 363 -32.27 37.56 5.57
N LYS A 364 -33.43 38.21 5.61
CA LYS A 364 -33.80 39.36 4.77
C LYS A 364 -33.61 40.62 5.59
N PRO A 365 -32.42 41.23 5.58
CA PRO A 365 -32.17 42.46 6.34
C PRO A 365 -33.04 43.61 5.82
N ALA A 366 -33.37 44.55 6.72
CA ALA A 366 -34.09 45.76 6.35
C ALA A 366 -33.33 46.54 5.25
N THR A 367 -34.04 47.05 4.25
CA THR A 367 -33.46 47.73 3.08
C THR A 367 -32.54 48.90 3.45
N THR A 368 -32.85 49.61 4.54
CA THR A 368 -32.03 50.69 5.10
C THR A 368 -30.70 50.20 5.67
N TYR A 369 -30.67 49.00 6.26
CA TYR A 369 -29.44 48.39 6.77
C TYR A 369 -28.53 47.95 5.62
N SER A 370 -29.05 47.21 4.66
CA SER A 370 -28.26 46.64 3.57
C SER A 370 -27.68 47.72 2.67
N LYS A 371 -28.44 48.79 2.38
CA LYS A 371 -27.94 49.95 1.63
C LYS A 371 -26.76 50.60 2.34
N ARG A 372 -26.87 50.82 3.65
CA ARG A 372 -25.77 51.38 4.47
C ARG A 372 -24.53 50.48 4.48
N VAL A 373 -24.68 49.15 4.46
CA VAL A 373 -23.54 48.22 4.39
C VAL A 373 -22.83 48.33 3.04
N PHE A 374 -23.59 48.32 1.94
CA PHE A 374 -23.04 48.45 0.59
C PHE A 374 -22.39 49.82 0.36
N ASP A 375 -23.00 50.89 0.85
CA ASP A 375 -22.46 52.26 0.78
C ASP A 375 -21.14 52.37 1.57
N LYS A 376 -21.09 51.83 2.80
CA LYS A 376 -19.87 51.81 3.63
C LYS A 376 -18.75 50.98 3.01
N ALA A 377 -19.10 49.89 2.35
CA ALA A 377 -18.15 49.06 1.62
C ALA A 377 -17.75 49.67 0.26
N LYS A 378 -18.38 50.76 -0.19
CA LYS A 378 -18.24 51.32 -1.54
C LYS A 378 -18.43 50.23 -2.61
N ALA A 379 -19.44 49.38 -2.42
CA ALA A 379 -19.72 48.27 -3.33
C ALA A 379 -20.14 48.80 -4.71
N SER A 380 -19.51 48.29 -5.78
CA SER A 380 -19.82 48.67 -7.17
C SER A 380 -21.02 47.93 -7.78
N VAL A 381 -21.73 47.11 -6.98
CA VAL A 381 -22.83 46.25 -7.43
C VAL A 381 -24.16 46.68 -6.80
N PRO A 382 -25.29 46.53 -7.52
CA PRO A 382 -26.58 46.93 -7.01
C PRO A 382 -27.07 45.97 -5.93
N LEU A 383 -27.66 46.52 -4.86
CA LEU A 383 -28.20 45.74 -3.74
C LEU A 383 -29.35 44.80 -4.15
N THR A 384 -30.06 45.12 -5.24
CA THR A 384 -31.19 44.32 -5.76
C THR A 384 -30.80 42.90 -6.09
N ASP A 385 -29.55 42.68 -6.46
CA ASP A 385 -29.04 41.38 -6.92
C ASP A 385 -28.70 40.47 -5.73
N TYR A 386 -28.62 41.04 -4.52
CA TYR A 386 -28.22 40.35 -3.28
C TYR A 386 -29.27 40.51 -2.17
N PRO A 387 -30.47 39.91 -2.32
CA PRO A 387 -31.58 40.10 -1.39
C PRO A 387 -31.39 39.43 -0.02
N LEU A 388 -30.47 38.48 0.09
CA LEU A 388 -30.31 37.61 1.26
C LEU A 388 -28.94 37.83 1.93
N GLU A 389 -28.95 37.94 3.26
CA GLU A 389 -27.74 38.03 4.07
C GLU A 389 -27.51 36.74 4.84
N LEU A 390 -26.31 36.17 4.69
CA LEU A 390 -25.83 35.10 5.53
C LEU A 390 -25.30 35.69 6.84
N GLY A 391 -26.00 35.42 7.94
CA GLY A 391 -25.74 36.03 9.25
C GLY A 391 -26.04 35.11 10.43
N TRP A 392 -25.88 35.63 11.65
CA TRP A 392 -26.07 34.90 12.92
C TRP A 392 -25.31 33.58 12.98
N ILE A 393 -24.11 33.57 12.42
CA ILE A 393 -23.25 32.40 12.39
C ILE A 393 -22.47 32.33 13.71
N PHE A 394 -22.78 31.31 14.51
CA PHE A 394 -22.09 31.06 15.76
C PHE A 394 -21.92 29.56 16.05
N LEU A 395 -20.78 29.21 16.63
CA LEU A 395 -20.48 27.85 17.11
C LEU A 395 -19.70 27.97 18.42
N GLN A 396 -20.17 27.23 19.43
CA GLN A 396 -19.50 27.10 20.72
C GLN A 396 -18.06 26.63 20.53
N GLN A 397 -17.14 27.16 21.36
CA GLN A 397 -15.70 27.03 21.15
C GLN A 397 -15.24 25.57 21.18
N GLU A 398 -15.88 24.75 22.00
CA GLU A 398 -15.63 23.32 22.22
C GLU A 398 -15.96 22.48 20.98
N HIS A 399 -16.85 22.99 20.12
CA HIS A 399 -17.34 22.30 18.92
C HIS A 399 -16.67 22.82 17.63
N ARG A 400 -15.76 23.78 17.73
CA ARG A 400 -15.02 24.33 16.58
C ARG A 400 -14.02 23.32 16.03
N SER A 401 -13.54 23.58 14.80
CA SER A 401 -12.56 22.73 14.10
C SER A 401 -13.04 21.30 13.74
N MET A 402 -14.33 20.99 13.93
CA MET A 402 -14.93 19.72 13.49
C MET A 402 -15.48 19.75 12.05
N GLY A 403 -15.49 20.93 11.40
CA GLY A 403 -16.02 21.14 10.06
C GLY A 403 -17.54 21.36 9.99
N GLN A 404 -18.24 21.26 11.12
CA GLN A 404 -19.70 21.36 11.18
C GLN A 404 -20.24 22.72 10.73
N MET A 405 -19.52 23.81 11.03
CA MET A 405 -19.92 25.14 10.55
C MET A 405 -19.83 25.27 9.03
N GLN A 406 -18.78 24.69 8.42
CA GLN A 406 -18.65 24.70 6.97
C GLN A 406 -19.80 23.92 6.32
N LEU A 407 -20.19 22.79 6.92
CA LEU A 407 -21.31 21.98 6.46
C LEU A 407 -22.65 22.73 6.59
N LEU A 408 -22.88 23.42 7.71
CA LEU A 408 -24.07 24.23 7.92
C LEU A 408 -24.17 25.38 6.90
N VAL A 409 -23.09 26.14 6.72
CA VAL A 409 -23.07 27.25 5.76
C VAL A 409 -23.34 26.75 4.35
N ARG A 410 -22.74 25.61 3.96
CA ARG A 410 -23.02 24.99 2.65
C ARG A 410 -24.50 24.69 2.47
N MET A 411 -25.13 24.02 3.46
CA MET A 411 -26.56 23.69 3.38
C MET A 411 -27.45 24.94 3.32
N LEU A 412 -27.13 25.99 4.08
CA LEU A 412 -27.85 27.27 4.04
C LEU A 412 -27.76 27.93 2.66
N VAL A 413 -26.59 27.88 2.03
CA VAL A 413 -26.36 28.45 0.70
C VAL A 413 -27.05 27.62 -0.38
N GLU A 414 -26.97 26.29 -0.31
CA GLU A 414 -27.66 25.38 -1.25
C GLU A 414 -29.18 25.56 -1.19
N MET A 415 -29.77 25.67 0.01
CA MET A 415 -31.21 25.90 0.16
C MET A 415 -31.62 27.36 -0.09
N GLY A 416 -30.67 28.30 -0.05
CA GLY A 416 -30.88 29.68 -0.48
C GLY A 416 -31.09 29.83 -2.00
N GLY A 417 -30.82 28.76 -2.76
CA GLY A 417 -31.08 28.69 -4.19
C GLY A 417 -30.14 29.57 -5.02
N GLU A 418 -30.66 30.05 -6.14
CA GLU A 418 -29.92 30.87 -7.11
C GLU A 418 -29.88 32.36 -6.74
N ALA A 419 -30.51 32.78 -5.64
CA ALA A 419 -30.50 34.17 -5.23
C ALA A 419 -29.08 34.63 -4.84
N GLY A 420 -28.70 35.85 -5.22
CA GLY A 420 -27.44 36.43 -4.79
C GLY A 420 -27.41 36.60 -3.26
N LEU A 421 -26.30 36.20 -2.65
CA LEU A 421 -26.11 36.23 -1.21
C LEU A 421 -25.02 37.24 -0.86
N PHE A 422 -25.17 37.95 0.25
CA PHE A 422 -24.08 38.70 0.84
C PHE A 422 -23.83 38.28 2.29
N ALA A 423 -22.60 38.48 2.75
CA ALA A 423 -22.19 38.19 4.11
C ALA A 423 -21.24 39.28 4.59
N THR A 424 -21.30 39.61 5.88
CA THR A 424 -20.30 40.48 6.50
C THR A 424 -19.48 39.68 7.48
N ALA A 425 -18.16 39.75 7.35
CA ALA A 425 -17.23 39.10 8.27
C ALA A 425 -16.18 40.10 8.77
N ARG A 426 -15.72 39.89 10.00
CA ARG A 426 -14.62 40.68 10.57
C ARG A 426 -13.32 40.35 9.84
N ALA A 427 -12.51 41.38 9.58
CA ALA A 427 -11.19 41.25 8.96
C ALA A 427 -10.24 40.38 9.80
N SER A 428 -10.39 40.41 11.14
CA SER A 428 -9.65 39.59 12.10
C SER A 428 -10.07 38.11 12.13
N ASN A 429 -11.25 37.76 11.59
CA ASN A 429 -11.79 36.41 11.64
C ASN A 429 -11.45 35.60 10.38
N GLU A 430 -10.18 35.20 10.26
CA GLU A 430 -9.68 34.43 9.11
C GLU A 430 -10.44 33.12 8.88
N LYS A 431 -10.87 32.44 9.95
CA LYS A 431 -11.60 31.16 9.85
C LYS A 431 -12.92 31.34 9.12
N MET A 432 -13.66 32.40 9.44
CA MET A 432 -14.93 32.69 8.76
C MET A 432 -14.70 33.08 7.30
N GLN A 433 -13.67 33.89 7.01
CA GLN A 433 -13.34 34.27 5.64
C GLN A 433 -12.99 33.04 4.77
N ARG A 434 -12.21 32.08 5.31
CA ARG A 434 -11.92 30.83 4.60
C ARG A 434 -13.17 30.00 4.33
N ILE A 435 -14.15 30.00 5.23
CA ILE A 435 -15.44 29.31 5.01
C ILE A 435 -16.21 30.00 3.88
N LEU A 436 -16.31 31.33 3.90
CA LEU A 436 -16.99 32.10 2.85
C LEU A 436 -16.36 31.87 1.47
N VAL A 437 -15.03 32.00 1.37
CA VAL A 437 -14.30 31.79 0.10
C VAL A 437 -14.51 30.38 -0.46
N LYS A 438 -14.57 29.36 0.42
CA LYS A 438 -14.88 27.98 0.00
C LYS A 438 -16.31 27.78 -0.51
N GLN A 439 -17.20 28.75 -0.32
CA GLN A 439 -18.60 28.72 -0.78
C GLN A 439 -18.85 29.78 -1.86
N ASP A 440 -17.79 30.15 -2.59
CA ASP A 440 -17.81 31.07 -3.73
C ASP A 440 -18.16 32.53 -3.39
N PHE A 441 -18.04 32.91 -2.12
CA PHE A 441 -18.12 34.31 -1.75
C PHE A 441 -16.81 35.02 -2.07
N VAL A 442 -16.92 36.13 -2.80
CA VAL A 442 -15.81 37.02 -3.16
C VAL A 442 -15.87 38.26 -2.28
N ARG A 443 -14.71 38.69 -1.77
CA ARG A 443 -14.61 39.95 -1.04
C ARG A 443 -14.88 41.11 -2.01
N HIS A 444 -15.80 42.00 -1.66
CA HIS A 444 -16.20 43.11 -2.51
C HIS A 444 -16.14 44.44 -1.78
N GLY A 445 -15.49 45.43 -2.38
CA GLY A 445 -15.35 46.76 -1.82
C GLY A 445 -14.27 46.91 -0.73
N GLU A 446 -14.28 48.06 -0.07
CA GLU A 446 -13.34 48.43 1.00
C GLU A 446 -13.79 47.93 2.37
N SER A 447 -12.83 47.63 3.24
CA SER A 447 -13.14 47.31 4.63
C SER A 447 -13.43 48.56 5.45
N TYR A 448 -14.56 48.58 6.13
CA TYR A 448 -15.03 49.71 6.92
C TYR A 448 -14.96 49.43 8.43
N PRO A 449 -14.80 50.47 9.28
CA PRO A 449 -14.74 50.28 10.73
C PRO A 449 -16.04 49.69 11.28
N SER A 450 -15.91 48.73 12.20
CA SER A 450 -17.02 48.16 12.95
C SER A 450 -17.57 49.21 13.91
N ASN A 451 -18.89 49.45 13.85
CA ASN A 451 -19.57 50.28 14.84
C ASN A 451 -19.66 49.60 16.23
N ARG A 452 -19.33 48.30 16.33
CA ARG A 452 -19.53 47.49 17.55
C ARG A 452 -18.24 47.25 18.35
N LYS A 453 -17.08 47.14 17.69
CA LYS A 453 -15.78 46.98 18.36
C LYS A 453 -14.79 47.98 17.78
N VAL A 454 -14.40 48.94 18.60
CA VAL A 454 -13.44 49.98 18.24
C VAL A 454 -12.12 49.30 17.84
N GLY A 455 -11.66 49.57 16.61
CA GLY A 455 -10.41 49.01 16.07
C GLY A 455 -10.56 47.81 15.13
N GLU A 456 -11.74 47.17 15.03
CA GLU A 456 -11.97 46.10 14.05
C GLU A 456 -12.55 46.62 12.74
N LYS A 457 -12.07 46.10 11.61
CA LYS A 457 -12.64 46.37 10.28
C LYS A 457 -13.54 45.21 9.84
N ILE A 458 -14.64 45.54 9.16
CA ILE A 458 -15.57 44.58 8.56
C ILE A 458 -15.32 44.54 7.05
N ALA A 459 -15.35 43.35 6.47
CA ALA A 459 -15.30 43.14 5.03
C ALA A 459 -16.65 42.60 4.54
N LEU A 460 -17.10 43.13 3.41
CA LEU A 460 -18.25 42.64 2.68
C LEU A 460 -17.81 41.52 1.74
N PHE A 461 -18.59 40.44 1.73
CA PHE A 461 -18.44 39.29 0.85
C PHE A 461 -19.75 39.10 0.09
N ILE A 462 -19.66 38.90 -1.22
CA ILE A 462 -20.81 38.68 -2.09
C ILE A 462 -20.65 37.37 -2.86
N ARG A 463 -21.74 36.66 -3.06
CA ARG A 463 -21.84 35.50 -3.94
C ARG A 463 -22.89 35.84 -5.00
N PRO A 464 -22.50 36.02 -6.27
CA PRO A 464 -23.46 36.32 -7.34
C PRO A 464 -24.48 35.19 -7.48
N ALA A 465 -25.65 35.53 -8.01
CA ALA A 465 -26.64 34.55 -8.42
C ALA A 465 -25.99 33.59 -9.43
N ASN A 466 -26.17 32.28 -9.23
CA ASN A 466 -25.78 31.30 -10.24
C ASN A 466 -26.84 31.37 -11.34
N ASN A 467 -26.43 31.78 -12.53
CA ASN A 467 -27.27 31.84 -13.73
C ASN A 467 -27.53 30.45 -14.31
#